data_AF-A0A954AKU1-F1
#
_entry.id   AF-A0A954AKU1-F1
#
_cell.length_a   1.000
_cell.length_b   1.000
_cell.length_c   1.000
_cell.angle_alpha   90.00
_cell.angle_beta   90.00
_cell.angle_gamma   90.00
#
_symmetry.space_group_name_H-M   'P 1'
#
loop_
_entity.id
_entity.type
_entity.pdbx_description
1 polymer ?
#
loop_
_entity_poly.entity_id
_entity_poly.type
_entity_poly.pdbx_seq_one_letter_code
_entity_poly.pdbx_strand_id
1 'polypeptide(L)'
;MNQRGFTLIELIIVLFVIALMAGTIAPLATAKQRSEHYDRAGDELAAIEIALDAYYYDRASFPSAIDAIDFYGPYLLGGIGDDTIRDEWGGAYYRVALESNPDRCHVWSIGEDGINSGAASEALSLTVEGRVPGDRRTRERLAIIAASLARFVADGGTLTGTWSTDRPAMGLGAAYANDGYGTAFSIDASTRVVTSAGADRVFSTSDDLGT
;
A
#
# COMPACT_ATOMS: atom_id res chain seq x y z
N MET A 1 -12.04 66.25 -40.17
CA MET A 1 -11.98 64.92 -39.52
C MET A 1 -10.85 64.15 -40.17
N ASN A 2 -9.67 64.07 -39.55
CA ASN A 2 -8.54 63.31 -40.11
C ASN A 2 -8.62 61.87 -39.61
N GLN A 3 -9.12 60.97 -40.47
CA GLN A 3 -8.97 59.53 -40.28
C GLN A 3 -7.51 59.18 -40.57
N ARG A 4 -6.72 58.96 -39.51
CA ARG A 4 -5.37 58.39 -39.63
C ARG A 4 -5.53 56.94 -40.07
N GLY A 5 -5.12 56.64 -41.30
CA GLY A 5 -5.11 55.28 -41.85
C GLY A 5 -4.05 54.42 -41.17
N PHE A 6 -4.37 53.15 -40.99
CA PHE A 6 -3.49 52.12 -40.45
C PHE A 6 -2.25 51.98 -41.32
N THR A 7 -1.05 51.94 -40.71
CA THR A 7 0.19 51.76 -41.47
C THR A 7 0.52 50.29 -41.66
N LEU A 8 1.12 49.94 -42.81
CA LEU A 8 1.53 48.56 -43.12
C LEU A 8 2.49 47.99 -42.06
N ILE A 9 3.39 48.83 -41.55
CA ILE A 9 4.36 48.44 -40.52
C ILE A 9 3.68 48.06 -39.20
N GLU A 10 2.58 48.73 -38.86
CA GLU A 10 1.83 48.49 -37.62
C GLU A 10 1.11 47.14 -37.65
N LEU A 11 0.59 46.74 -38.81
CA LEU A 11 0.03 45.41 -39.01
C LEU A 11 1.11 44.31 -38.96
N ILE A 12 2.31 44.58 -39.50
CA ILE A 12 3.44 43.64 -39.45
C ILE A 12 3.93 43.42 -38.01
N ILE A 13 4.05 44.48 -37.21
CA ILE A 13 4.46 44.38 -35.81
C ILE A 13 3.43 43.58 -35.00
N VAL A 14 2.13 43.81 -35.22
CA VAL A 14 1.06 43.08 -34.52
C VAL A 14 1.12 41.59 -34.86
N LEU A 15 1.27 41.22 -36.13
CA LEU A 15 1.39 39.82 -36.53
C LEU A 15 2.68 39.17 -35.98
N PHE A 16 3.77 39.93 -35.87
CA PHE A 16 5.01 39.47 -35.26
C PHE A 16 4.83 39.17 -33.76
N VAL A 17 4.19 40.06 -32.99
CA VAL A 17 3.91 39.84 -31.57
C VAL A 17 2.94 38.66 -31.36
N ILE A 18 1.91 38.53 -32.22
CA ILE A 18 1.01 37.38 -32.18
C ILE A 18 1.76 36.07 -32.47
N ALA A 19 2.66 36.05 -33.46
CA ALA A 19 3.47 34.86 -33.78
C ALA A 19 4.42 34.47 -32.63
N LEU A 20 5.04 35.45 -31.96
CA LEU A 20 5.87 35.21 -30.78
C LEU A 20 5.05 34.70 -29.60
N MET A 21 3.90 35.31 -29.32
CA MET A 21 3.01 34.90 -28.22
C MET A 21 2.43 33.49 -28.46
N ALA A 22 2.02 33.18 -29.70
CA ALA A 22 1.49 31.88 -30.07
C ALA A 22 2.48 30.72 -29.80
N GLY A 23 3.80 30.97 -29.90
CA GLY A 23 4.83 29.98 -29.60
C GLY A 23 5.01 29.64 -28.11
N THR A 24 4.50 30.47 -27.19
CA THR A 24 4.84 30.38 -25.74
C THR A 24 3.75 29.78 -24.84
N ILE A 25 2.49 29.73 -25.28
CA ILE A 25 1.35 29.33 -24.42
C ILE A 25 1.13 27.79 -24.42
N ALA A 26 1.59 27.09 -25.45
CA ALA A 26 1.37 25.65 -25.61
C ALA A 26 2.02 24.73 -24.52
N PRO A 27 3.26 24.96 -24.04
CA PRO A 27 3.93 23.97 -23.20
C PRO A 27 3.52 23.98 -21.71
N LEU A 28 2.88 25.04 -21.20
CA LEU A 28 2.56 25.15 -19.77
C LEU A 28 1.25 24.44 -19.39
N ALA A 29 0.27 24.40 -20.30
CA ALA A 29 -1.02 23.77 -20.04
C ALA A 29 -0.91 22.23 -19.89
N THR A 30 0.00 21.59 -20.63
CA THR A 30 0.18 20.13 -20.62
C THR A 30 0.85 19.63 -19.35
N ALA A 31 1.80 20.37 -18.79
CA ALA A 31 2.49 19.99 -17.54
C ALA A 31 1.56 20.03 -16.33
N LYS A 32 0.68 21.04 -16.25
CA LYS A 32 -0.30 21.16 -15.16
C LYS A 32 -1.32 20.02 -15.19
N GLN A 33 -1.84 19.70 -16.37
CA GLN A 33 -2.77 18.59 -16.54
C GLN A 33 -2.17 17.25 -16.09
N ARG A 34 -0.90 16.97 -16.44
CA ARG A 34 -0.20 15.76 -15.96
C ARG A 34 -0.14 15.68 -14.44
N SER A 35 0.24 16.77 -13.76
CA SER A 35 0.28 16.80 -12.29
C SER A 35 -1.08 16.48 -11.68
N GLU A 36 -2.16 17.08 -12.20
CA GLU A 36 -3.52 16.84 -11.70
C GLU A 36 -3.99 15.39 -11.87
N HIS A 37 -3.48 14.68 -12.89
CA HIS A 37 -3.75 13.25 -13.08
C HIS A 37 -2.98 12.38 -12.08
N TYR A 38 -1.71 12.71 -11.77
CA TYR A 38 -0.95 12.01 -10.74
C TYR A 38 -1.53 12.20 -9.34
N ASP A 39 -1.96 13.42 -9.01
CA ASP A 39 -2.56 13.72 -7.70
C ASP A 39 -3.86 12.92 -7.51
N ARG A 40 -4.75 12.93 -8.51
CA ARG A 40 -6.00 12.16 -8.47
C ARG A 40 -5.76 10.66 -8.42
N ALA A 41 -4.79 10.15 -9.18
CA ALA A 41 -4.44 8.74 -9.11
C ALA A 41 -3.90 8.36 -7.72
N GLY A 42 -3.11 9.24 -7.08
CA GLY A 42 -2.66 9.04 -5.69
C GLY A 42 -3.82 8.96 -4.70
N ASP A 43 -4.81 9.86 -4.82
CA ASP A 43 -6.01 9.84 -3.98
C ASP A 43 -6.83 8.55 -4.18
N GLU A 44 -6.91 8.05 -5.42
CA GLU A 44 -7.59 6.79 -5.73
C GLU A 44 -6.84 5.57 -5.17
N LEU A 45 -5.50 5.53 -5.26
CA LEU A 45 -4.71 4.48 -4.59
C LEU A 45 -4.96 4.46 -3.09
N ALA A 46 -5.00 5.63 -2.44
CA ALA A 46 -5.29 5.73 -1.01
C ALA A 46 -6.71 5.24 -0.67
N ALA A 47 -7.70 5.51 -1.51
CA ALA A 47 -9.05 4.97 -1.34
C ALA A 47 -9.08 3.44 -1.51
N ILE A 48 -8.32 2.89 -2.46
CA ILE A 48 -8.17 1.46 -2.67
C ILE A 48 -7.50 0.79 -1.46
N GLU A 49 -6.47 1.39 -0.90
CA GLU A 49 -5.81 0.92 0.33
C GLU A 49 -6.82 0.74 1.47
N ILE A 50 -7.60 1.77 1.75
CA ILE A 50 -8.61 1.75 2.81
C ILE A 50 -9.66 0.66 2.55
N ALA A 51 -10.09 0.51 1.29
CA ALA A 51 -11.04 -0.53 0.91
C ALA A 51 -10.46 -1.94 1.08
N LEU A 52 -9.18 -2.15 0.71
CA LEU A 52 -8.48 -3.42 0.85
C LEU A 52 -8.30 -3.79 2.32
N ASP A 53 -7.96 -2.83 3.17
CA ASP A 53 -7.88 -3.02 4.62
C ASP A 53 -9.22 -3.46 5.22
N ALA A 54 -10.32 -2.81 4.81
CA ALA A 54 -11.66 -3.18 5.24
C ALA A 54 -12.07 -4.57 4.75
N TYR A 55 -11.80 -4.89 3.49
CA TYR A 55 -12.06 -6.22 2.92
C TYR A 55 -11.26 -7.30 3.66
N TYR A 56 -9.99 -7.03 3.93
CA TYR A 56 -9.13 -7.94 4.67
C TYR A 56 -9.60 -8.12 6.12
N TYR A 57 -10.07 -7.06 6.78
CA TYR A 57 -10.64 -7.14 8.12
C TYR A 57 -11.85 -8.09 8.18
N ASP A 58 -12.73 -8.04 7.17
CA ASP A 58 -13.95 -8.85 7.14
C ASP A 58 -13.74 -10.28 6.60
N ARG A 59 -12.84 -10.46 5.64
CA ARG A 59 -12.63 -11.73 4.93
C ARG A 59 -11.35 -12.47 5.32
N ALA A 60 -10.44 -11.83 6.04
CA ALA A 60 -9.10 -12.33 6.36
C ALA A 60 -8.30 -12.79 5.12
N SER A 61 -8.54 -12.13 3.98
CA SER A 61 -7.87 -12.38 2.71
C SER A 61 -8.06 -11.17 1.81
N PHE A 62 -7.08 -10.85 0.96
CA PHE A 62 -7.25 -9.82 -0.08
C PHE A 62 -8.08 -10.34 -1.27
N PRO A 63 -8.75 -9.45 -2.02
CA PRO A 63 -9.49 -9.84 -3.22
C PRO A 63 -8.52 -10.30 -4.32
N SER A 64 -8.99 -11.18 -5.21
CA SER A 64 -8.18 -11.67 -6.33
C SER A 64 -7.94 -10.63 -7.42
N ALA A 65 -8.81 -9.61 -7.48
CA ALA A 65 -8.76 -8.51 -8.43
C ALA A 65 -9.54 -7.30 -7.91
N ILE A 66 -9.26 -6.11 -8.42
CA ILE A 66 -9.92 -4.87 -8.01
C ILE A 66 -11.38 -4.80 -8.46
N ASP A 67 -11.71 -5.47 -9.56
CA ASP A 67 -13.06 -5.58 -10.11
C ASP A 67 -13.84 -6.78 -9.57
N ALA A 68 -13.31 -7.48 -8.57
CA ALA A 68 -14.01 -8.59 -7.93
C ALA A 68 -15.33 -8.11 -7.33
N ILE A 69 -16.44 -8.80 -7.65
CA ILE A 69 -17.80 -8.37 -7.31
C ILE A 69 -18.08 -8.29 -5.80
N ASP A 70 -17.33 -9.04 -5.01
CA ASP A 70 -17.39 -9.02 -3.55
C ASP A 70 -16.55 -7.89 -2.93
N PHE A 71 -15.72 -7.22 -3.72
CA PHE A 71 -14.88 -6.10 -3.33
C PHE A 71 -15.41 -4.77 -3.91
N TYR A 72 -15.59 -4.70 -5.22
CA TYR A 72 -16.09 -3.53 -5.93
C TYR A 72 -17.59 -3.32 -5.70
N GLY A 73 -17.95 -2.14 -5.18
CA GLY A 73 -19.30 -1.80 -4.72
C GLY A 73 -19.43 -1.88 -3.19
N PRO A 74 -19.23 -3.06 -2.56
CA PRO A 74 -19.34 -3.17 -1.10
C PRO A 74 -18.24 -2.46 -0.31
N TYR A 75 -16.99 -2.52 -0.77
CA TYR A 75 -15.83 -1.95 -0.07
C TYR A 75 -15.20 -0.78 -0.83
N LEU A 76 -15.12 -0.90 -2.16
CA LEU A 76 -14.59 0.14 -3.04
C LEU A 76 -15.71 0.71 -3.89
N LEU A 77 -16.13 1.93 -3.59
CA LEU A 77 -17.05 2.69 -4.44
C LEU A 77 -16.25 3.31 -5.59
N GLY A 78 -16.73 3.15 -6.83
CA GLY A 78 -16.16 3.82 -8.00
C GLY A 78 -16.16 5.34 -7.83
N GLY A 79 -15.15 6.00 -8.40
CA GLY A 79 -14.97 7.45 -8.36
C GLY A 79 -16.24 8.21 -8.71
N ILE A 80 -16.44 9.33 -8.03
CA ILE A 80 -17.55 10.27 -8.19
C ILE A 80 -17.77 10.58 -9.69
N GLY A 81 -18.70 9.87 -10.35
CA GLY A 81 -19.19 10.19 -11.70
C GLY A 81 -19.22 9.09 -12.76
N ASP A 82 -18.53 7.95 -12.60
CA ASP A 82 -18.64 6.80 -13.54
C ASP A 82 -18.40 5.50 -12.76
N ASP A 83 -19.24 4.49 -13.00
CA ASP A 83 -19.30 3.20 -12.28
C ASP A 83 -18.14 2.26 -12.69
N THR A 84 -17.02 2.83 -13.12
CA THR A 84 -15.83 2.12 -13.57
C THR A 84 -14.58 2.78 -13.00
N ILE A 85 -13.71 1.98 -12.40
CA ILE A 85 -12.38 2.39 -11.99
C ILE A 85 -11.56 2.61 -13.26
N ARG A 86 -11.48 3.86 -13.71
CA ARG A 86 -10.65 4.27 -14.84
C ARG A 86 -9.54 5.13 -14.29
N ASP A 87 -8.31 4.86 -14.72
CA ASP A 87 -7.24 5.78 -14.45
C ASP A 87 -7.47 7.09 -15.23
N GLU A 88 -6.82 8.13 -14.75
CA GLU A 88 -6.90 9.50 -15.26
C GLU A 88 -6.40 9.66 -16.71
N TRP A 89 -5.75 8.63 -17.27
CA TRP A 89 -5.21 8.61 -18.63
C TRP A 89 -6.13 7.90 -19.63
N GLY A 90 -7.36 7.58 -19.23
CA GLY A 90 -8.38 7.00 -20.11
C GLY A 90 -8.20 5.51 -20.39
N GLY A 91 -7.24 4.88 -19.72
CA GLY A 91 -7.14 3.44 -19.59
C GLY A 91 -7.90 2.98 -18.36
N ALA A 92 -8.40 1.75 -18.40
CA ALA A 92 -8.47 1.01 -17.16
C ALA A 92 -7.04 0.44 -16.98
N TYR A 93 -6.46 0.31 -15.80
CA TYR A 93 -6.99 -0.36 -14.64
C TYR A 93 -5.95 -0.21 -13.51
N TYR A 94 -6.37 0.12 -12.28
CA TYR A 94 -5.57 -0.33 -11.15
C TYR A 94 -5.49 -1.86 -11.18
N ARG A 95 -4.35 -2.41 -10.80
CA ARG A 95 -4.13 -3.85 -10.68
C ARG A 95 -3.88 -4.20 -9.23
N VAL A 96 -4.40 -5.35 -8.81
CA VAL A 96 -4.00 -6.02 -7.57
C VAL A 96 -3.24 -7.28 -7.96
N ALA A 97 -2.10 -7.51 -7.32
CA ALA A 97 -1.48 -8.82 -7.27
C ALA A 97 -1.33 -9.26 -5.82
N LEU A 98 -1.79 -10.49 -5.57
CA LEU A 98 -1.46 -11.20 -4.34
C LEU A 98 0.00 -11.64 -4.43
N GLU A 99 0.75 -11.43 -3.36
CA GLU A 99 2.09 -11.99 -3.25
C GLU A 99 2.05 -13.46 -2.83
N SER A 100 3.23 -14.09 -2.76
CA SER A 100 3.37 -15.38 -2.09
C SER A 100 2.94 -15.33 -0.62
N ASN A 101 2.97 -14.14 -0.01
CA ASN A 101 2.39 -13.87 1.29
C ASN A 101 0.87 -13.54 1.14
N PRO A 102 -0.04 -14.36 1.69
CA PRO A 102 -1.48 -14.07 1.63
C PRO A 102 -1.91 -12.83 2.42
N ASP A 103 -1.05 -12.39 3.34
CA ASP A 103 -1.28 -11.21 4.19
C ASP A 103 -0.70 -9.95 3.53
N ARG A 104 -0.25 -10.01 2.26
CA ARG A 104 0.30 -8.87 1.53
C ARG A 104 -0.24 -8.81 0.10
N CYS A 105 -0.61 -7.61 -0.35
CA CYS A 105 -0.96 -7.39 -1.75
C CYS A 105 -0.30 -6.12 -2.30
N HIS A 106 -0.01 -6.14 -3.59
CA HIS A 106 0.47 -4.98 -4.34
C HIS A 106 -0.65 -4.40 -5.18
N VAL A 107 -0.78 -3.08 -5.13
CA VAL A 107 -1.67 -2.30 -5.98
C VAL A 107 -0.84 -1.37 -6.84
N TRP A 108 -1.14 -1.26 -8.13
CA TRP A 108 -0.49 -0.27 -8.98
C TRP A 108 -1.40 0.27 -10.09
N SER A 109 -1.09 1.48 -10.55
CA SER A 109 -1.62 2.04 -11.79
C SER A 109 -0.69 1.70 -12.95
N ILE A 110 -1.25 1.55 -14.16
CA ILE A 110 -0.48 1.40 -15.41
C ILE A 110 0.07 2.76 -15.87
N GLY A 111 -0.51 3.88 -15.42
CA GLY A 111 0.00 5.22 -15.68
C GLY A 111 -0.12 5.70 -17.13
N GLU A 112 0.56 6.81 -17.44
CA GLU A 112 0.43 7.55 -18.71
C GLU A 112 0.92 6.76 -19.94
N ASP A 113 1.85 5.83 -19.77
CA ASP A 113 2.44 5.10 -20.91
C ASP A 113 1.57 3.94 -21.42
N GLY A 114 0.57 3.51 -20.62
CA GLY A 114 -0.32 2.40 -20.93
C GLY A 114 0.36 1.02 -20.96
N ILE A 115 1.60 0.91 -20.45
CA ILE A 115 2.41 -0.31 -20.50
C ILE A 115 2.50 -0.90 -19.09
N ASN A 116 1.82 -2.04 -18.87
CA ASN A 116 1.95 -2.75 -17.60
C ASN A 116 3.34 -3.38 -17.46
N SER A 117 4.21 -2.68 -16.75
CA SER A 117 5.58 -3.10 -16.42
C SER A 117 5.67 -3.79 -15.04
N GLY A 118 4.52 -3.94 -14.36
CA GLY A 118 4.35 -4.60 -13.07
C GLY A 118 4.71 -3.71 -11.89
N ALA A 119 4.14 -3.99 -10.70
CA ALA A 119 4.17 -3.12 -9.52
C ALA A 119 5.51 -2.45 -9.19
N ALA A 120 6.64 -3.18 -9.33
CA ALA A 120 7.97 -2.66 -9.00
C ALA A 120 8.53 -1.64 -10.00
N SER A 121 7.95 -1.56 -11.20
CA SER A 121 8.39 -0.69 -12.29
C SER A 121 7.46 0.51 -12.49
N GLU A 122 6.32 0.52 -11.82
CA GLU A 122 5.27 1.52 -11.99
C GLU A 122 5.49 2.68 -11.02
N ALA A 123 5.29 3.90 -11.53
CA ALA A 123 5.50 5.12 -10.74
C ALA A 123 4.45 5.29 -9.62
N LEU A 124 3.28 4.67 -9.78
CA LEU A 124 2.18 4.70 -8.82
C LEU A 124 1.88 3.27 -8.37
N SER A 125 2.60 2.82 -7.34
CA SER A 125 2.39 1.53 -6.71
C SER A 125 2.38 1.64 -5.19
N LEU A 126 1.66 0.73 -4.56
CA LEU A 126 1.47 0.63 -3.12
C LEU A 126 1.50 -0.84 -2.72
N THR A 127 2.04 -1.11 -1.54
CA THR A 127 1.94 -2.42 -0.88
C THR A 127 1.03 -2.29 0.32
N VAL A 128 -0.01 -3.12 0.38
CA VAL A 128 -0.97 -3.16 1.49
C VAL A 128 -0.76 -4.45 2.29
N GLU A 129 -0.58 -4.29 3.59
CA GLU A 129 -0.32 -5.37 4.55
C GLU A 129 -1.57 -5.65 5.38
N GLY A 130 -2.04 -6.89 5.39
CA GLY A 130 -3.24 -7.32 6.09
C GLY A 130 -3.04 -7.47 7.59
N ARG A 131 -3.13 -6.38 8.36
CA ARG A 131 -2.78 -6.35 9.80
C ARG A 131 -3.78 -7.05 10.75
N VAL A 132 -5.07 -7.02 10.45
CA VAL A 132 -6.12 -7.58 11.33
C VAL A 132 -6.85 -8.66 10.56
N PRO A 133 -7.02 -9.90 11.07
CA PRO A 133 -7.00 -10.34 12.46
C PRO A 133 -5.64 -10.79 13.05
N GLY A 134 -4.56 -10.78 12.26
CA GLY A 134 -3.24 -11.26 12.65
C GLY A 134 -2.71 -10.61 13.93
N ASP A 135 -2.67 -9.29 14.00
CA ASP A 135 -2.18 -8.52 15.16
C ASP A 135 -2.89 -8.87 16.47
N ARG A 136 -4.22 -9.01 16.44
CA ARG A 136 -5.01 -9.36 17.63
C ARG A 136 -4.58 -10.73 18.15
N ARG A 137 -4.51 -11.71 17.25
CA ARG A 137 -4.10 -13.08 17.58
C ARG A 137 -2.65 -13.12 18.07
N THR A 138 -1.76 -12.34 17.46
CA THR A 138 -0.36 -12.21 17.88
C THR A 138 -0.25 -11.62 19.28
N ARG A 139 -0.95 -10.52 19.58
CA ARG A 139 -0.93 -9.88 20.91
C ARG A 139 -1.49 -10.78 22.01
N GLU A 140 -2.59 -11.48 21.75
CA GLU A 140 -3.16 -12.47 22.68
C GLU A 140 -2.15 -13.59 23.00
N ARG A 141 -1.46 -14.10 21.97
CA ARG A 141 -0.42 -15.11 22.13
C ARG A 141 0.79 -14.56 22.88
N LEU A 142 1.29 -13.38 22.52
CA LEU A 142 2.43 -12.74 23.18
C LEU A 142 2.16 -12.51 24.67
N ALA A 143 0.94 -12.14 25.05
CA ALA A 143 0.58 -11.99 26.47
C ALA A 143 0.71 -13.31 27.25
N ILE A 144 0.23 -14.42 26.68
CA ILE A 144 0.34 -15.75 27.30
C ILE A 144 1.81 -16.23 27.31
N ILE A 145 2.53 -15.98 26.22
CA ILE A 145 3.96 -16.29 26.10
C ILE A 145 4.75 -15.54 27.18
N ALA A 146 4.55 -14.22 27.32
CA ALA A 146 5.21 -13.40 28.33
C ALA A 146 4.95 -13.94 29.75
N ALA A 147 3.71 -14.32 30.06
CA ALA A 147 3.37 -14.91 31.35
C ALA A 147 4.07 -16.26 31.59
N SER A 148 4.10 -17.13 30.57
CA SER A 148 4.79 -18.42 30.66
C SER A 148 6.31 -18.27 30.80
N LEU A 149 6.88 -17.30 30.10
CA LEU A 149 8.30 -16.99 30.14
C LEU A 149 8.72 -16.46 31.51
N ALA A 150 7.95 -15.52 32.06
CA ALA A 150 8.18 -15.00 33.40
C ALA A 150 8.17 -16.12 34.45
N ARG A 151 7.22 -17.06 34.34
CA ARG A 151 7.16 -18.24 35.22
C ARG A 151 8.36 -19.16 35.04
N PHE A 152 8.69 -19.51 33.81
CA PHE A 152 9.81 -20.41 33.50
C PHE A 152 11.14 -19.87 34.03
N VAL A 153 11.38 -18.57 33.89
CA VAL A 153 12.57 -17.90 34.42
C VAL A 153 12.55 -17.87 35.95
N ALA A 154 11.39 -17.62 36.58
CA ALA A 154 11.26 -17.65 38.04
C ALA A 154 11.55 -19.04 38.63
N ASP A 155 11.19 -20.10 37.90
CA ASP A 155 11.47 -21.49 38.26
C ASP A 155 12.94 -21.91 37.97
N GLY A 156 13.78 -21.00 37.49
CA GLY A 156 15.21 -21.24 37.22
C GLY A 156 15.50 -21.84 35.84
N GLY A 157 14.54 -21.77 34.92
CA GLY A 157 14.71 -22.22 33.53
C GLY A 157 15.71 -21.37 32.75
N THR A 158 16.47 -22.03 31.87
CA THR A 158 17.45 -21.39 30.99
C THR A 158 16.97 -21.42 29.55
N LEU A 159 16.97 -20.27 28.87
CA LEU A 159 16.62 -20.16 27.45
C LEU A 159 17.78 -20.59 26.56
N THR A 160 17.46 -21.28 25.48
CA THR A 160 18.42 -21.67 24.44
C THR A 160 18.55 -20.64 23.32
N GLY A 161 17.61 -19.69 23.23
CA GLY A 161 17.55 -18.71 22.15
C GLY A 161 16.91 -19.27 20.87
N THR A 162 16.30 -20.46 20.97
CA THR A 162 15.63 -21.12 19.85
C THR A 162 14.17 -21.35 20.22
N TRP A 163 13.25 -20.66 19.55
CA TRP A 163 11.83 -20.70 19.91
C TRP A 163 11.23 -22.12 19.89
N SER A 164 11.59 -22.95 18.91
CA SER A 164 11.09 -24.32 18.81
C SER A 164 11.50 -25.22 19.98
N THR A 165 12.59 -24.90 20.67
CA THR A 165 13.11 -25.59 21.87
C THR A 165 12.57 -24.96 23.15
N ASP A 166 12.58 -23.62 23.24
CA ASP A 166 12.19 -22.90 24.45
C ASP A 166 10.68 -22.93 24.69
N ARG A 167 9.87 -22.85 23.63
CA ARG A 167 8.39 -22.92 23.71
C ARG A 167 7.88 -24.16 24.46
N PRO A 168 8.23 -25.41 24.08
CA PRO A 168 7.77 -26.58 24.82
C PRO A 168 8.36 -26.66 26.24
N ALA A 169 9.57 -26.13 26.47
CA ALA A 169 10.16 -26.06 27.81
C ALA A 169 9.36 -25.14 28.77
N MET A 170 8.75 -24.07 28.23
CA MET A 170 7.81 -23.20 28.95
C MET A 170 6.40 -23.79 29.10
N GLY A 171 6.16 -25.01 28.61
CA GLY A 171 4.85 -25.67 28.66
C GLY A 171 3.84 -25.16 27.62
N LEU A 172 4.29 -24.39 26.63
CA LEU A 172 3.42 -23.86 25.57
C LEU A 172 3.20 -24.90 24.47
N GLY A 173 1.93 -25.14 24.12
CA GLY A 173 1.53 -26.05 23.04
C GLY A 173 1.80 -25.52 21.62
N ALA A 174 1.50 -26.33 20.59
CA ALA A 174 1.72 -25.98 19.18
C ALA A 174 0.95 -24.74 18.71
N ALA A 175 -0.13 -24.37 19.40
CA ALA A 175 -0.91 -23.16 19.12
C ALA A 175 -0.09 -21.85 19.26
N TYR A 176 1.05 -21.89 19.95
CA TYR A 176 1.98 -20.77 20.14
C TYR A 176 3.27 -20.93 19.30
N ALA A 177 3.33 -21.91 18.40
CA ALA A 177 4.50 -22.07 17.53
C ALA A 177 4.69 -20.86 16.62
N ASN A 178 3.58 -20.37 16.07
CA ASN A 178 3.56 -19.29 15.11
C ASN A 178 2.68 -18.13 15.60
N ASP A 179 2.99 -16.94 15.12
CA ASP A 179 2.21 -15.72 15.31
C ASP A 179 0.91 -15.74 14.49
N GLY A 180 0.17 -14.63 14.54
CA GLY A 180 -1.10 -14.44 13.84
C GLY A 180 -0.99 -14.56 12.32
N TYR A 181 0.21 -14.37 11.77
CA TYR A 181 0.55 -14.36 10.34
C TYR A 181 1.19 -15.69 9.90
N GLY A 182 1.34 -16.64 10.82
CA GLY A 182 1.89 -17.97 10.50
C GLY A 182 3.41 -18.05 10.54
N THR A 183 4.10 -16.98 10.92
CA THR A 183 5.56 -16.97 11.12
C THR A 183 5.91 -17.45 12.52
N ALA A 184 6.95 -18.28 12.66
CA ALA A 184 7.40 -18.71 13.98
C ALA A 184 7.93 -17.51 14.78
N PHE A 185 7.61 -17.41 16.07
CA PHE A 185 8.19 -16.34 16.92
C PHE A 185 9.72 -16.49 17.03
N SER A 186 10.40 -15.37 17.27
CA SER A 186 11.82 -15.32 17.64
C SER A 186 11.95 -15.05 19.14
N ILE A 187 12.96 -15.62 19.79
CA ILE A 187 13.26 -15.36 21.20
C ILE A 187 14.74 -15.01 21.35
N ASP A 188 15.01 -13.91 22.03
CA ASP A 188 16.36 -13.53 22.43
C ASP A 188 16.60 -13.97 23.87
N ALA A 189 17.50 -14.94 24.07
CA ALA A 189 17.83 -15.46 25.39
C ALA A 189 18.49 -14.42 26.33
N SER A 190 19.15 -13.41 25.77
CA SER A 190 19.86 -12.39 26.52
C SER A 190 18.93 -11.32 27.07
N THR A 191 18.02 -10.83 26.22
CA THR A 191 17.02 -9.80 26.59
C THR A 191 15.73 -10.39 27.12
N ARG A 192 15.50 -11.69 26.89
CA ARG A 192 14.26 -12.43 27.24
C ARG A 192 13.02 -11.83 26.57
N VAL A 193 13.20 -11.31 25.37
CA VAL A 193 12.13 -10.76 24.55
C VAL A 193 11.72 -11.81 23.52
N VAL A 194 10.41 -11.97 23.36
CA VAL A 194 9.83 -12.76 22.26
C VAL A 194 9.23 -11.80 21.25
N THR A 195 9.57 -11.98 19.97
CA THR A 195 9.18 -11.10 18.86
C THR A 195 8.43 -11.88 17.79
N SER A 196 7.40 -11.28 17.21
CA SER A 196 6.70 -11.69 15.98
C SER A 196 7.18 -10.83 14.82
N ALA A 197 7.29 -11.44 13.64
CA ALA A 197 7.73 -10.81 12.40
C ALA A 197 6.62 -10.02 11.68
N GLY A 198 5.50 -9.72 12.36
CA GLY A 198 4.42 -8.93 11.80
C GLY A 198 3.77 -9.52 10.54
N ALA A 199 3.07 -8.64 9.82
CA ALA A 199 2.34 -8.96 8.59
C ALA A 199 3.30 -9.19 7.41
N ASP A 200 4.42 -8.48 7.38
CA ASP A 200 5.41 -8.58 6.31
C ASP A 200 6.22 -9.90 6.38
N ARG A 201 6.17 -10.59 7.53
CA ARG A 201 6.86 -11.83 7.89
C ARG A 201 8.38 -11.71 7.90
N VAL A 202 8.90 -10.51 8.11
CA VAL A 202 10.33 -10.19 8.16
C VAL A 202 10.64 -9.58 9.52
N PHE A 203 11.58 -10.16 10.25
CA PHE A 203 12.02 -9.58 11.52
C PHE A 203 12.84 -8.30 11.32
N SER A 204 12.84 -7.46 12.35
CA SER A 204 13.54 -6.17 12.44
C SER A 204 12.95 -5.08 11.55
N THR A 205 11.65 -5.14 11.29
CA THR A 205 10.88 -4.15 10.52
C THR A 205 9.90 -3.41 11.42
N SER A 206 9.17 -2.43 10.85
CA SER A 206 8.33 -1.51 11.64
C SER A 206 7.05 -2.13 12.21
N ASP A 207 6.62 -3.28 11.70
CA ASP A 207 5.41 -4.00 12.10
C ASP A 207 5.66 -5.15 13.08
N ASP A 208 6.91 -5.37 13.48
CA ASP A 208 7.28 -6.31 14.54
C ASP A 208 6.53 -6.04 15.84
N LEU A 209 6.06 -7.12 16.48
CA LEU A 209 5.41 -7.08 17.80
C LEU A 209 6.22 -7.89 18.81
N GLY A 210 6.53 -7.29 19.96
CA GLY A 210 7.31 -7.94 21.03
C GLY A 210 6.61 -7.95 22.39
N THR A 211 7.11 -8.79 23.29
CA THR A 211 6.76 -8.81 24.74
C THR A 211 7.56 -7.82 25.55
#